data_AF-A0AAW6RL43-F1
#
_entry.id   AF-A0AAW6RL43-F1
#
_cell.length_a   1.000
_cell.length_b   1.000
_cell.length_c   1.000
_cell.angle_alpha   90.00
_cell.angle_beta   90.00
_cell.angle_gamma   90.00
#
_symmetry.space_group_name_H-M   'P 1'
#
loop_
_entity.id
_entity.type
_entity.pdbx_description
1 polymer ?
#
loop_
_entity_poly.entity_id
_entity_poly.type
_entity_poly.pdbx_seq_one_letter_code
_entity_poly.pdbx_strand_id
1 'polypeptide(L)'
;MALSAIAPLAACSNETGSQAVSTEPVEITASTSCELDGMLLTDYPGPKGQIHYAGEDRPWFYCDTIEVLNTLLLPEQIRKVNAVYVQDMGRADWDNPKGAWIDARTALYVQGSKRKGSMGETLGTFSSEEDAQKFIAEYGGKLLRMNEITPEMIDLRGGSGLDNSM
;
A
#
# COMPACT_ATOMS: atom_id res chain seq x y z
N MET A 1 -73.17 12.37 -9.16
CA MET A 1 -71.87 12.37 -9.85
C MET A 1 -70.96 13.37 -9.14
N ALA A 2 -70.01 12.88 -8.35
CA ALA A 2 -68.93 13.70 -7.80
C ALA A 2 -67.63 12.93 -8.07
N LEU A 3 -66.76 13.54 -8.88
CA LEU A 3 -65.50 13.00 -9.38
C LEU A 3 -64.52 12.78 -8.20
N SER A 4 -64.09 11.53 -7.98
CA SER A 4 -62.89 11.24 -7.18
C SER A 4 -61.66 11.63 -7.99
N ALA A 5 -60.88 12.58 -7.48
CA ALA A 5 -59.58 12.92 -8.01
C ALA A 5 -58.54 11.92 -7.49
N ILE A 6 -57.95 11.14 -8.40
CA ILE A 6 -56.84 10.24 -8.12
C ILE A 6 -55.55 11.06 -8.22
N ALA A 7 -54.86 11.25 -7.10
CA ALA A 7 -53.53 11.85 -7.07
C ALA A 7 -52.49 10.84 -7.56
N PRO A 8 -51.58 11.20 -8.49
CA PRO A 8 -50.50 10.31 -8.88
C PRO A 8 -49.49 10.25 -7.72
N LEU A 9 -49.16 9.04 -7.27
CA LEU A 9 -47.97 8.84 -6.45
C LEU A 9 -46.75 9.16 -7.34
N ALA A 10 -46.11 10.29 -7.06
CA ALA A 10 -44.75 10.54 -7.52
C ALA A 10 -43.86 9.47 -6.88
N ALA A 11 -43.52 8.44 -7.65
CA ALA A 11 -42.42 7.55 -7.31
C ALA A 11 -41.15 8.40 -7.27
N CYS A 12 -40.70 8.73 -6.06
CA CYS A 12 -39.33 9.17 -5.85
C CYS A 12 -38.43 8.02 -6.27
N SER A 13 -37.99 8.06 -7.52
CA SER A 13 -36.80 7.35 -7.95
C SER A 13 -35.68 7.85 -7.06
N ASN A 14 -35.36 7.09 -6.01
CA ASN A 14 -34.07 7.19 -5.36
C ASN A 14 -33.06 6.78 -6.43
N GLU A 15 -32.60 7.77 -7.20
CA GLU A 15 -31.32 7.67 -7.87
C GLU A 15 -30.29 7.53 -6.75
N THR A 16 -30.03 6.27 -6.39
CA THR A 16 -28.86 5.87 -5.64
C THR A 16 -27.67 6.20 -6.52
N GLY A 17 -27.32 7.49 -6.58
CA GLY A 17 -26.05 7.95 -7.07
C GLY A 17 -25.02 7.23 -6.24
N SER A 18 -24.46 6.18 -6.82
CA SER A 18 -23.37 5.41 -6.23
C SER A 18 -22.26 6.42 -5.96
N GLN A 19 -22.13 6.88 -4.71
CA GLN A 19 -21.02 7.72 -4.31
C GLN A 19 -19.78 6.89 -4.57
N ALA A 20 -19.03 7.24 -5.61
CA ALA A 20 -17.80 6.54 -5.96
C ALA A 20 -16.88 6.64 -4.73
N VAL A 21 -16.48 5.49 -4.18
CA VAL A 21 -15.54 5.45 -3.06
C VAL A 21 -14.24 6.13 -3.51
N SER A 22 -13.76 7.07 -2.70
CA SER A 22 -12.52 7.80 -2.98
C SER A 22 -11.34 6.83 -3.09
N THR A 23 -10.50 7.02 -4.10
CA THR A 23 -9.25 6.27 -4.28
C THR A 23 -8.02 7.09 -3.91
N GLU A 24 -8.21 8.27 -3.31
CA GLU A 24 -7.11 9.09 -2.80
C GLU A 24 -6.42 8.38 -1.62
N PRO A 25 -5.10 8.53 -1.47
CA PRO A 25 -4.40 7.94 -0.34
C PRO A 25 -4.91 8.52 0.99
N VAL A 26 -5.08 7.64 1.97
CA VAL A 26 -5.52 7.99 3.32
C VAL A 26 -4.31 8.04 4.24
N GLU A 27 -4.23 9.08 5.09
CA GLU A 27 -3.13 9.21 6.03
C GLU A 27 -3.25 8.23 7.21
N ILE A 28 -2.11 7.75 7.72
CA ILE A 28 -2.08 6.89 8.91
C ILE A 28 -2.36 7.70 10.18
N THR A 29 -2.99 7.05 11.15
CA THR A 29 -3.21 7.58 12.50
C THR A 29 -2.58 6.64 13.53
N ALA A 30 -2.57 7.05 14.80
CA ALA A 30 -2.08 6.22 15.91
C ALA A 30 -2.90 4.92 16.10
N SER A 31 -4.07 4.80 15.48
CA SER A 31 -4.90 3.59 15.52
C SER A 31 -4.90 2.81 14.21
N THR A 32 -4.10 3.22 13.21
CA THR A 32 -4.00 2.48 11.95
C THR A 32 -3.19 1.21 12.17
N SER A 33 -3.83 0.06 11.98
CA SER A 33 -3.22 -1.26 12.07
C SER A 33 -2.98 -1.88 10.70
N CYS A 34 -1.96 -2.75 10.60
CA CYS A 34 -1.70 -3.54 9.41
C CYS A 34 -2.74 -4.65 9.28
N GLU A 35 -3.18 -4.91 8.06
CA GLU A 35 -4.20 -5.92 7.76
C GLU A 35 -3.67 -7.35 7.89
N LEU A 36 -2.36 -7.57 7.79
CA LEU A 36 -1.78 -8.92 7.86
C LEU A 36 -1.50 -9.38 9.30
N ASP A 37 -0.98 -8.50 10.16
CA ASP A 37 -0.49 -8.85 11.50
C ASP A 37 -1.20 -8.09 12.65
N GLY A 38 -2.00 -7.05 12.35
CA GLY A 38 -2.68 -6.22 13.34
C GLY A 38 -1.78 -5.21 14.07
N MET A 39 -0.51 -5.09 13.70
CA MET A 39 0.46 -4.18 14.35
C MET A 39 0.17 -2.72 13.97
N LEU A 40 0.39 -1.79 14.90
CA LEU A 40 0.17 -0.36 14.66
C LEU A 40 1.26 0.20 13.76
N LEU A 41 0.86 0.82 12.64
CA LEU A 41 1.80 1.30 11.63
C LEU A 41 2.76 2.38 12.17
N THR A 42 2.32 3.18 13.14
CA THR A 42 3.12 4.26 13.71
C THR A 42 4.27 3.79 14.59
N ASP A 43 4.30 2.51 14.97
CA ASP A 43 5.29 1.97 15.89
C ASP A 43 6.55 1.47 15.18
N TYR A 44 6.56 1.47 13.85
CA TYR A 44 7.60 0.83 13.03
C TYR A 44 8.19 1.76 11.97
N PRO A 45 9.50 1.66 11.68
CA PRO A 45 10.15 2.42 10.62
C PRO A 45 9.82 1.87 9.22
N GLY A 46 10.28 2.57 8.20
CA GLY A 46 10.22 2.18 6.79
C GLY A 46 8.89 2.47 6.10
N PRO A 47 8.87 2.41 4.77
CA PRO A 47 7.70 2.81 3.98
C PRO A 47 6.47 1.94 4.28
N LYS A 48 5.36 2.60 4.59
CA LYS A 48 4.04 1.95 4.72
C LYS A 48 3.33 1.88 3.39
N GLY A 49 2.30 1.04 3.34
CA GLY A 49 1.52 0.83 2.14
C GLY A 49 0.02 0.83 2.38
N GLN A 50 -0.73 1.06 1.31
CA GLN A 50 -2.18 0.95 1.32
C GLN A 50 -2.73 0.48 -0.03
N ILE A 51 -3.70 -0.43 -0.01
CA ILE A 51 -4.39 -0.95 -1.19
C ILE A 51 -5.87 -0.58 -1.10
N HIS A 52 -6.38 0.07 -2.14
CA HIS A 52 -7.80 0.41 -2.30
C HIS A 52 -8.46 -0.63 -3.19
N TYR A 53 -9.26 -1.53 -2.59
CA TYR A 53 -10.02 -2.53 -3.33
C TYR A 53 -11.38 -1.99 -3.78
N ALA A 54 -11.88 -2.48 -4.91
CA ALA A 54 -13.23 -2.17 -5.35
C ALA A 54 -14.27 -2.73 -4.36
N GLY A 55 -15.20 -1.87 -3.93
CA GLY A 55 -16.27 -2.25 -3.00
C GLY A 55 -15.91 -2.14 -1.52
N GLU A 56 -14.69 -1.71 -1.19
CA GLU A 56 -14.28 -1.39 0.19
C GLU A 56 -14.35 0.11 0.41
N ASP A 57 -14.90 0.56 1.54
CA ASP A 57 -15.01 1.99 1.90
C ASP A 57 -13.69 2.59 2.41
N ARG A 58 -12.74 1.74 2.80
CA ARG A 58 -11.44 2.14 3.35
C ARG A 58 -10.31 1.33 2.71
N PRO A 59 -9.10 1.89 2.60
CA PRO A 59 -7.96 1.09 2.19
C PRO A 59 -7.60 0.03 3.22
N TRP A 60 -6.93 -1.00 2.71
CA TRP A 60 -6.20 -1.99 3.48
C TRP A 60 -4.79 -1.47 3.69
N PHE A 61 -4.35 -1.36 4.93
CA PHE A 61 -3.02 -0.85 5.29
C PHE A 61 -2.03 -1.99 5.51
N TYR A 62 -0.76 -1.72 5.18
CA TYR A 62 0.35 -2.68 5.28
C TYR A 62 1.51 -2.03 6.01
N CYS A 63 2.15 -2.76 6.92
CA CYS A 63 3.25 -2.25 7.74
C CYS A 63 4.58 -2.23 6.97
N ASP A 64 4.70 -3.02 5.90
CA ASP A 64 5.88 -3.09 5.07
C ASP A 64 5.55 -3.09 3.56
N THR A 65 6.46 -2.54 2.75
CA THR A 65 6.34 -2.55 1.29
C THR A 65 6.43 -3.98 0.71
N ILE A 66 7.16 -4.88 1.38
CA ILE A 66 7.20 -6.29 0.99
C ILE A 66 5.78 -6.90 1.03
N GLU A 67 4.99 -6.59 2.05
CA GLU A 67 3.61 -7.10 2.18
C GLU A 67 2.69 -6.57 1.08
N VAL A 68 2.82 -5.29 0.74
CA VAL A 68 2.07 -4.68 -0.37
C VAL A 68 2.35 -5.43 -1.65
N LEU A 69 3.63 -5.62 -1.97
CA LEU A 69 4.03 -6.25 -3.22
C LEU A 69 3.69 -7.73 -3.24
N ASN A 70 3.85 -8.44 -2.13
CA ASN A 70 3.42 -9.83 -2.02
C ASN A 70 1.91 -9.94 -2.31
N THR A 71 1.10 -9.10 -1.66
CA THR A 71 -0.35 -9.10 -1.85
C THR A 71 -0.76 -8.74 -3.28
N LEU A 72 -0.05 -7.81 -3.92
CA LEU A 72 -0.34 -7.41 -5.30
C LEU A 72 0.09 -8.45 -6.35
N LEU A 73 1.27 -9.04 -6.18
CA LEU A 73 1.91 -9.88 -7.20
C LEU A 73 1.62 -11.37 -7.00
N LEU A 74 1.34 -11.80 -5.77
CA LEU A 74 1.02 -13.17 -5.37
C LEU A 74 -0.30 -13.23 -4.59
N PRO A 75 -1.41 -12.69 -5.12
CA PRO A 75 -2.66 -12.62 -4.37
C PRO A 75 -3.24 -14.02 -4.09
N GLU A 76 -3.60 -14.28 -2.84
CA GLU A 76 -4.37 -15.47 -2.48
C GLU A 76 -5.77 -15.48 -3.14
N GLN A 77 -6.35 -14.28 -3.29
CA GLN A 77 -7.65 -14.07 -3.91
C GLN A 77 -7.57 -12.94 -4.93
N ILE A 78 -8.08 -13.18 -6.14
CA ILE A 78 -8.14 -12.15 -7.18
C ILE A 78 -9.21 -11.12 -6.81
N ARG A 79 -8.78 -9.95 -6.37
CA ARG A 79 -9.62 -8.79 -6.05
C ARG A 79 -9.29 -7.63 -6.97
N LYS A 80 -10.31 -6.88 -7.39
CA LYS A 80 -10.08 -5.67 -8.20
C LYS A 80 -9.45 -4.58 -7.33
N VAL A 81 -8.24 -4.17 -7.67
CA VAL A 81 -7.52 -3.05 -7.03
C VAL A 81 -7.80 -1.76 -7.81
N ASN A 82 -8.42 -0.78 -7.16
CA ASN A 82 -8.64 0.54 -7.73
C ASN A 82 -7.39 1.43 -7.63
N ALA A 83 -6.67 1.40 -6.51
CA ALA A 83 -5.42 2.13 -6.30
C ALA A 83 -4.50 1.41 -5.33
N VAL A 84 -3.19 1.67 -5.41
CA VAL A 84 -2.21 1.18 -4.44
C VAL A 84 -1.12 2.22 -4.25
N TYR A 85 -0.78 2.48 -3.00
CA TYR A 85 0.19 3.51 -2.63
C TYR A 85 1.23 2.97 -1.67
N VAL A 86 2.44 3.53 -1.77
CA VAL A 86 3.56 3.38 -0.84
C VAL A 86 4.10 4.77 -0.49
N GLN A 87 4.83 4.91 0.61
CA GLN A 87 5.39 6.20 1.02
C GLN A 87 6.76 6.46 0.39
N ASP A 88 6.92 7.60 -0.29
CA ASP A 88 8.19 8.03 -0.87
C ASP A 88 9.21 8.38 0.21
N MET A 89 10.23 7.54 0.35
CA MET A 89 11.27 7.69 1.36
C MET A 89 12.37 8.70 1.00
N GLY A 90 12.32 9.30 -0.19
CA GLY A 90 13.05 10.53 -0.47
C GLY A 90 12.44 11.76 0.20
N ARG A 91 11.18 11.66 0.66
CA ARG A 91 10.38 12.78 1.19
C ARG A 91 9.87 12.55 2.60
N ALA A 92 9.55 11.31 2.96
CA ALA A 92 9.12 10.92 4.30
C ALA A 92 10.30 10.66 5.24
N ASP A 93 10.06 10.78 6.55
CA ASP A 93 11.00 10.35 7.58
C ASP A 93 10.99 8.83 7.67
N TRP A 94 12.16 8.17 7.55
CA TRP A 94 12.23 6.71 7.61
C TRP A 94 11.81 6.13 8.96
N ASP A 95 12.17 6.79 10.05
CA ASP A 95 11.96 6.28 11.40
C ASP A 95 10.55 6.61 11.91
N ASN A 96 9.91 7.65 11.36
CA ASN A 96 8.54 8.06 11.67
C ASN A 96 7.76 8.44 10.40
N PRO A 97 7.47 7.48 9.51
CA PRO A 97 7.01 7.74 8.15
C PRO A 97 5.56 8.21 8.12
N LYS A 98 5.32 9.37 7.48
CA LYS A 98 4.01 10.04 7.36
C LYS A 98 3.88 10.69 5.99
N GLY A 99 2.70 10.63 5.39
CA GLY A 99 2.46 11.26 4.09
C GLY A 99 3.32 10.70 2.96
N ALA A 100 3.61 11.55 1.98
CA ALA A 100 4.43 11.25 0.81
C ALA A 100 3.96 10.05 -0.03
N TRP A 101 2.66 9.82 -0.10
CA TRP A 101 2.06 8.71 -0.85
C TRP A 101 2.30 8.84 -2.36
N ILE A 102 2.77 7.75 -2.98
CA ILE A 102 3.02 7.62 -4.42
C ILE A 102 2.44 6.30 -4.94
N ASP A 103 2.08 6.24 -6.22
CA ASP A 103 1.54 5.01 -6.82
C ASP A 103 2.63 3.93 -6.85
N ALA A 104 2.38 2.83 -6.14
CA ALA A 104 3.31 1.72 -6.03
C ALA A 104 3.66 1.12 -7.41
N ARG A 105 2.72 1.13 -8.36
CA ARG A 105 2.97 0.55 -9.70
C ARG A 105 4.04 1.28 -10.49
N THR A 106 4.31 2.54 -10.13
CA THR A 106 5.29 3.39 -10.81
C THR A 106 6.51 3.72 -9.95
N ALA A 107 6.50 3.30 -8.68
CA ALA A 107 7.58 3.56 -7.75
C ALA A 107 8.87 2.83 -8.15
N LEU A 108 9.99 3.39 -7.68
CA LEU A 108 11.29 2.74 -7.68
C LEU A 108 11.53 2.09 -6.32
N TYR A 109 12.19 0.95 -6.33
CA TYR A 109 12.41 0.12 -5.15
C TYR A 109 13.90 -0.08 -4.92
N VAL A 110 14.36 0.05 -3.69
CA VAL A 110 15.73 -0.27 -3.29
C VAL A 110 15.72 -1.48 -2.37
N GLN A 111 16.28 -2.58 -2.86
CA GLN A 111 16.43 -3.83 -2.12
C GLN A 111 17.81 -3.96 -1.49
N GLY A 112 17.89 -4.61 -0.32
CA GLY A 112 19.17 -4.99 0.29
C GLY A 112 19.92 -3.82 0.92
N SER A 113 19.21 -2.74 1.25
CA SER A 113 19.78 -1.64 2.02
C SER A 113 20.00 -2.05 3.49
N LYS A 114 20.86 -1.31 4.18
CA LYS A 114 21.07 -1.48 5.63
C LYS A 114 19.90 -1.00 6.49
N ARG A 115 19.03 -0.15 5.94
CA ARG A 115 17.84 0.34 6.64
C ARG A 115 16.80 -0.78 6.76
N LYS A 116 16.13 -0.81 7.91
CA LYS A 116 15.11 -1.83 8.23
C LYS A 116 13.71 -1.21 8.25
N GLY A 117 12.73 -1.99 7.84
CA GLY A 117 11.29 -1.67 7.94
C GLY A 117 10.65 -2.33 9.14
N SER A 118 9.35 -2.61 9.05
CA SER A 118 8.57 -3.15 10.16
C SER A 118 9.02 -4.56 10.56
N MET A 119 9.32 -5.40 9.57
CA MET A 119 9.69 -6.81 9.76
C MET A 119 11.19 -7.09 9.51
N GLY A 120 12.03 -6.06 9.58
CA GLY A 120 13.46 -6.19 9.29
C GLY A 120 13.80 -5.76 7.87
N GLU A 121 14.18 -6.67 6.99
CA GLU A 121 14.49 -6.30 5.60
C GLU A 121 13.25 -5.78 4.89
N THR A 122 13.41 -4.71 4.12
CA THR A 122 12.33 -4.05 3.40
C THR A 122 12.84 -3.50 2.06
N LEU A 123 11.90 -2.99 1.26
CA LEU A 123 12.17 -2.27 0.03
C LEU A 123 11.94 -0.77 0.27
N GLY A 124 13.01 0.02 0.21
CA GLY A 124 12.87 1.49 0.21
C GLY A 124 12.16 1.93 -1.07
N THR A 125 11.19 2.83 -0.98
CA THR A 125 10.39 3.27 -2.13
C THR A 125 10.62 4.74 -2.44
N PHE A 126 10.70 5.06 -3.74
CA PHE A 126 11.08 6.39 -4.20
C PHE A 126 10.29 6.79 -5.45
N SER A 127 9.93 8.08 -5.55
CA SER A 127 9.34 8.64 -6.78
C SER A 127 10.40 9.08 -7.79
N SER A 128 11.62 9.34 -7.32
CA SER A 128 12.73 9.86 -8.12
C SER A 128 13.93 8.91 -8.07
N GLU A 129 14.55 8.71 -9.23
CA GLU A 129 15.80 7.95 -9.31
C GLU A 129 16.93 8.67 -8.57
N GLU A 130 16.94 10.00 -8.57
CA GLU A 130 17.95 10.79 -7.86
C GLU A 130 17.96 10.48 -6.35
N ASP A 131 16.78 10.45 -5.72
CA ASP A 131 16.68 10.19 -4.29
C ASP A 131 16.95 8.72 -3.95
N ALA A 132 16.54 7.81 -4.83
CA ALA A 132 16.89 6.39 -4.70
C ALA A 132 18.41 6.17 -4.79
N GLN A 133 19.10 6.86 -5.70
CA GLN A 133 20.56 6.77 -5.84
C GLN A 133 21.30 7.39 -4.65
N LYS A 134 20.81 8.52 -4.10
CA LYS A 134 21.34 9.07 -2.83
C LYS A 134 21.22 8.06 -1.69
N PHE A 135 20.04 7.44 -1.57
CA PHE A 135 19.79 6.42 -0.56
C PHE A 135 20.70 5.20 -0.74
N ILE A 136 20.91 4.72 -1.97
CA ILE A 136 21.83 3.61 -2.28
C ILE A 136 23.27 3.98 -1.93
N ALA A 137 23.71 5.21 -2.21
CA ALA A 137 25.06 5.65 -1.87
C ALA A 137 25.32 5.64 -0.35
N GLU A 138 24.29 5.92 0.46
CA GLU A 138 24.40 5.98 1.92
C GLU A 138 24.18 4.60 2.59
N TYR A 139 23.13 3.89 2.19
CA TYR A 139 22.66 2.68 2.87
C TYR A 139 22.93 1.40 2.09
N GLY A 140 23.45 1.49 0.86
CA GLY A 140 23.62 0.38 -0.06
C GLY A 140 22.30 -0.11 -0.65
N GLY A 141 22.39 -1.22 -1.38
CA GLY A 141 21.26 -1.88 -2.02
C GLY A 141 21.29 -1.75 -3.54
N LYS A 142 20.22 -2.23 -4.17
CA LYS A 142 20.04 -2.27 -5.62
C LYS A 142 18.71 -1.61 -6.00
N LEU A 143 18.77 -0.69 -6.96
CA LEU A 143 17.58 -0.11 -7.56
C LEU A 143 16.86 -1.13 -8.45
N LEU A 144 15.55 -1.20 -8.30
CA LEU A 144 14.65 -2.07 -9.04
C LEU A 144 13.39 -1.29 -9.44
N ARG A 145 12.80 -1.67 -10.57
CA ARG A 145 11.42 -1.34 -10.94
C ARG A 145 10.50 -2.47 -10.50
N MET A 146 9.20 -2.18 -10.38
CA MET A 146 8.21 -3.17 -9.93
C MET A 146 8.24 -4.48 -10.75
N ASN A 147 8.46 -4.39 -12.07
CA ASN A 147 8.52 -5.55 -12.96
C ASN A 147 9.80 -6.39 -12.84
N GLU A 148 10.80 -5.92 -12.09
CA GLU A 148 12.02 -6.66 -11.78
C GLU A 148 11.92 -7.40 -10.44
N ILE A 149 10.83 -7.20 -9.69
CA ILE A 149 10.61 -7.83 -8.39
C ILE A 149 10.12 -9.26 -8.61
N THR A 150 10.86 -10.23 -8.05
CA THR A 150 10.51 -11.66 -8.14
C THR A 150 9.79 -12.13 -6.88
N PRO A 151 9.04 -13.24 -6.94
CA PRO A 151 8.36 -13.82 -5.78
C PRO A 151 9.26 -14.04 -4.56
N GLU A 152 10.51 -14.46 -4.79
CA GLU A 152 11.49 -14.75 -3.74
C GLU A 152 11.92 -13.48 -2.99
N MET A 153 11.90 -12.32 -3.66
CA MET A 153 12.27 -11.03 -3.06
C MET A 153 11.22 -10.52 -2.07
N ILE A 154 10.00 -11.04 -2.17
CA ILE A 154 8.83 -10.57 -1.41
C ILE A 154 8.14 -11.72 -0.65
N ASP A 155 8.88 -12.78 -0.33
CA ASP A 155 8.34 -13.90 0.42
C ASP A 155 8.11 -13.52 1.90
N LEU A 156 6.87 -13.65 2.35
CA LEU A 156 6.46 -13.33 3.72
C LEU A 156 6.64 -14.50 4.70
N ARG A 157 7.02 -15.70 4.24
CA ARG A 157 7.14 -16.89 5.08
C ARG A 157 8.37 -16.90 5.99
N GLY A 158 9.11 -15.79 6.04
CA GLY A 158 10.32 -15.63 6.84
C GLY A 158 11.53 -16.24 6.14
N GLY A 159 12.48 -15.38 5.76
CA GLY A 159 13.78 -15.78 5.24
C GLY A 159 14.62 -16.51 6.28
N SER A 160 14.33 -17.78 6.54
CA SER A 160 15.36 -18.76 6.87
C SER A 160 16.12 -19.08 5.59
N GLY A 161 16.89 -18.10 5.13
CA GLY A 161 17.56 -18.11 3.84
C GLY A 161 19.04 -17.74 3.96
N LEU A 162 19.71 -18.18 5.02
CA LEU A 162 21.17 -18.32 5.09
C LEU A 162 21.51 -19.48 6.06
N ASP A 163 21.04 -20.69 5.77
CA ASP A 163 21.57 -21.94 6.33
C ASP A 163 22.38 -22.74 5.28
N ASN A 164 23.04 -22.06 4.33
CA ASN A 164 24.11 -22.69 3.56
C ASN A 164 25.43 -22.57 4.34
N SER A 165 25.55 -23.36 5.40
CA SER A 165 26.84 -23.79 5.94
C SER A 165 26.88 -25.32 5.90
N MET A 166 27.42 -25.83 4.80
CA MET A 166 28.03 -27.14 4.68
C MET A 166 29.49 -26.94 4.27
#